data_AF-A0A944ZXN5-F1
#
_entry.id   AF-A0A944ZXN5-F1
#
_cell.length_a   1.000
_cell.length_b   1.000
_cell.length_c   1.000
_cell.angle_alpha   90.00
_cell.angle_beta   90.00
_cell.angle_gamma   90.00
#
_symmetry.space_group_name_H-M   'P 1'
#
loop_
_entity.id
_entity.type
_entity.pdbx_description
1 polymer ?
#
loop_
_entity_poly.entity_id
_entity_poly.type
_entity_poly.pdbx_seq_one_letter_code
_entity_poly.pdbx_strand_id
1 'polypeptide(L)' 'MKTKLREILATAIDVDSDELTDVSSPDNTPEWDSFAHMTMVAAMEEEFKIALTLDEVKSMQTLPIIEEVISQKL' A
#
# COMPACT_ATOMS: atom_id res chain seq x y z
N MET A 1 9.62 -0.99 9.04
CA MET A 1 8.66 -0.18 8.27
C MET A 1 8.14 -0.95 7.06
N LYS A 2 9.00 -1.33 6.12
CA LYS A 2 8.66 -2.17 4.96
C LYS A 2 7.82 -3.42 5.26
N THR A 3 8.18 -4.22 6.28
CA THR A 3 7.41 -5.42 6.66
C THR A 3 5.97 -5.10 7.03
N LYS A 4 5.74 -4.06 7.85
CA LYS A 4 4.40 -3.63 8.27
C LYS A 4 3.58 -3.11 7.08
N LEU A 5 4.18 -2.35 6.18
CA LEU A 5 3.51 -1.87 4.96
C LEU A 5 3.10 -3.05 4.06
N ARG A 6 3.96 -4.06 3.94
CA ARG A 6 3.66 -5.30 3.21
C ARG A 6 2.53 -6.08 3.85
N GLU A 7 2.49 -6.21 5.17
CA GLU A 7 1.39 -6.86 5.89
C GLU A 7 0.04 -6.13 5.67
N ILE A 8 0.04 -4.79 5.74
CA ILE A 8 -1.16 -3.99 5.48
C ILE A 8 -1.64 -4.20 4.04
N LEU A 9 -0.72 -4.15 3.07
CA LEU A 9 -1.05 -4.37 1.67
C LEU A 9 -1.58 -5.80 1.45
N ALA A 10 -0.90 -6.83 1.98
CA ALA A 10 -1.32 -8.23 1.89
C ALA A 10 -2.74 -8.44 2.45
N THR A 11 -3.02 -7.83 3.60
CA THR A 11 -4.36 -7.89 4.22
C THR A 11 -5.41 -7.17 3.37
N ALA A 12 -5.06 -6.03 2.77
CA ALA A 12 -5.99 -5.24 1.98
C ALA A 12 -6.34 -5.88 0.63
N ILE A 13 -5.39 -6.58 0.01
CA ILE A 13 -5.58 -7.28 -1.27
C ILE A 13 -5.94 -8.77 -1.10
N ASP A 14 -6.04 -9.25 0.14
CA ASP A 14 -6.40 -10.64 0.49
C ASP A 14 -5.47 -11.70 -0.13
N VAL A 15 -4.15 -11.50 0.00
CA VAL A 15 -3.12 -12.46 -0.46
C VAL A 15 -2.09 -12.71 0.64
N ASP A 16 -1.23 -13.72 0.43
CA ASP A 16 -0.11 -13.93 1.34
C ASP A 16 0.95 -12.83 1.16
N SER A 17 1.47 -12.33 2.27
CA SER A 17 2.57 -11.35 2.24
C SER A 17 3.81 -11.87 1.50
N ASP A 18 4.02 -13.19 1.43
CA ASP A 18 5.11 -13.81 0.68
C ASP A 18 4.92 -13.75 -0.84
N GLU A 19 3.69 -13.54 -1.32
CA GLU A 19 3.39 -13.34 -2.76
C GLU A 19 3.69 -11.89 -3.20
N LEU A 20 3.77 -10.96 -2.25
CA LEU A 20 4.07 -9.56 -2.51
C LEU A 20 5.57 -9.29 -2.59
N THR A 21 5.98 -8.75 -3.73
CA THR A 21 7.36 -8.34 -3.99
C THR A 21 7.43 -6.84 -4.24
N ASP A 22 8.65 -6.31 -4.30
CA ASP A 22 8.87 -4.88 -4.57
C ASP A 22 8.44 -4.46 -5.99
N VAL A 23 8.22 -5.43 -6.89
CA VAL A 23 7.71 -5.19 -8.24
C VAL A 23 6.20 -5.40 -8.35
N SER A 24 5.54 -5.88 -7.30
CA SER A 24 4.09 -6.05 -7.29
C SER A 24 3.39 -4.69 -7.43
N SER A 25 2.42 -4.63 -8.34
CA SER A 25 1.65 -3.44 -8.68
C SER A 25 0.22 -3.83 -9.12
N PRO A 26 -0.71 -2.87 -9.20
CA PRO A 26 -2.05 -3.12 -9.76
C PRO A 26 -2.05 -3.68 -11.18
N ASP A 27 -0.98 -3.46 -11.97
CA ASP A 27 -0.88 -3.96 -13.34
C ASP A 27 -0.56 -5.46 -13.42
N ASN A 28 0.11 -6.01 -12.40
CA ASN A 28 0.58 -7.40 -12.40
C ASN A 28 0.00 -8.25 -11.27
N THR A 29 -0.77 -7.64 -10.37
CA THR A 29 -1.42 -8.29 -9.22
C THR A 29 -2.93 -8.10 -9.37
N PRO A 30 -3.68 -9.05 -9.97
CA PRO A 30 -5.11 -8.92 -10.23
C PRO A 30 -5.96 -8.62 -9.00
N GLU A 31 -5.53 -9.10 -7.83
CA GLU A 31 -6.16 -8.88 -6.53
C GLU A 31 -6.00 -7.44 -6.03
N TRP A 32 -4.97 -6.73 -6.52
CA TRP A 32 -4.74 -5.34 -6.22
C TRP A 32 -5.58 -4.42 -7.11
N ASP A 33 -6.89 -4.44 -6.89
CA ASP A 33 -7.83 -3.54 -7.56
C ASP A 33 -7.98 -2.18 -6.86
N SER A 34 -8.85 -1.32 -7.41
CA SER A 34 -9.13 0.01 -6.85
C SER A 34 -9.71 -0.04 -5.43
N PHE A 35 -10.48 -1.08 -5.08
CA PHE A 35 -11.08 -1.22 -3.75
C PHE A 35 -10.02 -1.63 -2.74
N ALA A 36 -9.17 -2.59 -3.09
CA ALA A 36 -8.07 -3.05 -2.27
C ALA A 36 -7.04 -1.92 -2.05
N HIS A 37 -6.76 -1.14 -3.09
CA HIS A 37 -5.90 0.05 -2.98
C HIS A 37 -6.46 1.09 -1.99
N MET A 38 -7.75 1.40 -2.04
CA MET A 38 -8.39 2.32 -1.09
C MET A 38 -8.42 1.77 0.33
N THR A 39 -8.61 0.44 0.49
CA THR A 39 -8.58 -0.25 1.78
C THR A 39 -7.20 -0.16 2.42
N MET A 40 -6.15 -0.41 1.62
CA MET A 40 -4.75 -0.25 2.05
C MET A 40 -4.48 1.18 2.54
N VAL A 41 -4.89 2.19 1.78
CA VAL A 41 -4.70 3.60 2.13
C VAL A 41 -5.37 3.93 3.46
N ALA A 42 -6.63 3.55 3.65
CA ALA A 42 -7.36 3.79 4.90
C ALA A 42 -6.66 3.15 6.10
N ALA A 43 -6.18 1.90 5.95
CA ALA A 43 -5.44 1.20 7.00
C ALA A 43 -4.10 1.89 7.33
N MET A 44 -3.40 2.45 6.33
CA MET A 44 -2.16 3.20 6.55
C MET A 44 -2.41 4.54 7.26
N GLU A 45 -3.45 5.28 6.85
CA GLU A 45 -3.84 6.52 7.53
C GLU A 45 -4.17 6.28 9.02
N GLU A 46 -4.89 5.20 9.33
CA GLU A 46 -5.24 4.82 10.70
C GLU A 46 -4.00 4.39 11.51
N GLU A 47 -3.17 3.49 10.96
CA GLU A 47 -1.99 2.95 11.66
C GLU A 47 -0.95 4.04 11.96
N PHE A 48 -0.66 4.90 10.98
CA PHE A 48 0.38 5.92 11.10
C PHE A 48 -0.16 7.28 11.57
N LYS A 49 -1.48 7.44 11.70
CA LYS A 49 -2.16 8.69 12.06
C LYS A 49 -1.80 9.86 11.13
N ILE A 50 -1.73 9.57 9.84
CA ILE A 50 -1.41 10.52 8.77
C ILE A 50 -2.63 10.77 7.89
N ALA A 51 -2.57 11.83 7.09
CA ALA A 51 -3.53 12.09 6.01
C ALA A 51 -2.80 12.09 4.66
N LEU A 52 -3.29 11.28 3.74
CA LEU A 52 -2.79 11.14 2.38
C LEU A 52 -3.66 11.95 1.43
N THR A 53 -3.02 12.65 0.50
CA THR A 53 -3.69 13.38 -0.56
C THR A 53 -4.04 12.45 -1.71
N LEU A 54 -5.00 12.86 -2.56
CA LEU A 54 -5.40 12.07 -3.71
C LEU A 54 -4.23 11.79 -4.68
N ASP A 55 -3.30 12.74 -4.84
CA ASP A 55 -2.13 12.57 -5.70
C ASP A 55 -1.14 11.56 -5.12
N GLU A 56 -0.96 11.55 -3.79
CA GLU A 56 -0.14 10.55 -3.08
C GLU A 56 -0.77 9.16 -3.18
N VAL A 57 -2.08 9.05 -2.95
CA VAL A 57 -2.81 7.80 -3.13
C VAL A 57 -2.61 7.25 -4.55
N LYS A 58 -2.80 8.08 -5.57
CA LYS A 58 -2.61 7.66 -6.97
C LYS A 58 -1.18 7.20 -7.26
N SER A 59 -0.16 7.78 -6.62
CA SER A 59 1.24 7.41 -6.87
C SER A 59 1.64 6.09 -6.21
N MET A 60 0.90 5.60 -5.19
CA MET A 60 1.17 4.39 -4.40
C MET A 60 0.94 3.07 -5.17
N GLN A 61 1.62 2.91 -6.30
CA GLN A 61 1.45 1.76 -7.21
C GLN A 61 2.38 0.59 -6.91
N THR A 62 3.36 0.75 -6.02
CA THR A 62 4.33 -0.30 -5.65
C THR A 62 4.77 -0.13 -4.20
N LEU A 63 5.22 -1.21 -3.56
CA LEU A 63 5.72 -1.18 -2.18
C LEU A 63 6.83 -0.14 -1.93
N PRO A 64 7.84 0.03 -2.81
CA PRO A 64 8.86 1.06 -2.60
C PRO A 64 8.30 2.50 -2.64
N ILE A 65 7.36 2.80 -3.54
CA ILE A 65 6.74 4.14 -3.61
C ILE A 65 5.86 4.38 -2.38
N ILE A 66 5.11 3.37 -1.96
CA ILE A 66 4.33 3.41 -0.71
C ILE A 66 5.25 3.74 0.47
N GLU A 67 6.39 3.05 0.60
CA GLU A 67 7.35 3.30 1.68
C GLU A 67 7.91 4.73 1.64
N GLU A 68 8.22 5.25 0.45
CA GLU A 68 8.69 6.63 0.28
C GLU A 68 7.62 7.64 0.72
N VAL A 69 6.38 7.50 0.24
CA VAL A 69 5.26 8.40 0.58
C VAL A 69 5.01 8.43 2.08
N ILE A 70 4.94 7.26 2.74
CA ILE A 70 4.72 7.19 4.18
C ILE A 70 5.92 7.79 4.93
N SER A 71 7.15 7.56 4.47
CA SER A 71 8.35 8.12 5.11
C SER A 71 8.42 9.65 5.03
N GLN A 72 7.82 10.28 4.02
CA GLN A 72 7.74 11.74 3.92
C GLN A 72 6.70 12.35 4.88
N LYS A 73 5.78 11.54 5.40
CA LYS A 73 4.69 11.97 6.30
C LYS A 73 5.02 11.84 7.78
N LEU A 74 5.99 11.00 8.11
CA LEU A 74 6.47 10.73 9.47
C LEU A 74 7.63 11.64 9.84
#